data_AF-A0A0F4R654-F1
#
_entry.id   AF-A0A0F4R654-F1
#
_cell.length_a   1.000
_cell.length_b   1.000
_cell.length_c   1.000
_cell.angle_alpha   90.00
_cell.angle_beta   90.00
_cell.angle_gamma   90.00
#
_symmetry.space_group_name_H-M   'P 1'
#
loop_
_entity.id
_entity.type
_entity.pdbx_description
1 polymer ?
#
loop_
_entity_poly.entity_id
_entity_poly.type
_entity_poly.pdbx_seq_one_letter_code
_entity_poly.pdbx_strand_id
1 'polypeptide(L)'
;MPLLRDRIDAIDTEIQALINERAQCAQKVADVKLSEQGNEAVVFYRPEREAQVLRRVMERNKGPLGNEEMAKIFRQVMSSCLALEKPMRIAFLGPEGTFTQQAAIKHFGRSIISAPMAAIDEVFREVESGAANYGVVPVENSTEGVVNHTLDSFRDSTLKICGEVELRIHHHLLVAPNIDAEKITHIYSHQQSLAQCRAWLDRYWPHAERIAVNSNAEAAKMVADAAQKGAAIAAIAGDIASELYSLTKLSSNIEDHPDNTTRFLMIGHQDVLPSGKDKTSLLISAKNEPGALYKLLEPFQKHNVSMTRLETRPSLMSRWGYIFYIDFEGHADEGSSVAVIKDLEKRASEVKVLGSYPIAVL
;
A
#
# COMPACT_ATOMS: atom_id res chain seq x y z
N MET A 1 -39.11 -14.90 -14.57
CA MET A 1 -37.71 -14.90 -15.05
C MET A 1 -37.47 -13.83 -16.11
N PRO A 2 -38.22 -13.74 -17.24
CA PRO A 2 -38.00 -12.69 -18.25
C PRO A 2 -38.19 -11.26 -17.70
N LEU A 3 -39.30 -11.01 -17.01
CA LEU A 3 -39.60 -9.70 -16.39
C LEU A 3 -38.56 -9.22 -15.37
N LEU A 4 -37.85 -10.14 -14.71
CA LEU A 4 -36.78 -9.79 -13.77
C LEU A 4 -35.49 -9.42 -14.50
N ARG A 5 -35.22 -10.04 -15.66
CA ARG A 5 -34.09 -9.67 -16.51
C ARG A 5 -34.32 -8.31 -17.16
N ASP A 6 -35.52 -8.07 -17.68
CA ASP A 6 -35.87 -6.75 -18.23
C ASP A 6 -35.73 -5.63 -17.18
N ARG A 7 -36.07 -5.94 -15.91
CA ARG A 7 -35.86 -5.00 -14.80
C ARG A 7 -34.38 -4.78 -14.48
N ILE A 8 -33.54 -5.83 -14.55
CA ILE A 8 -32.09 -5.70 -14.39
C ILE A 8 -31.52 -4.82 -15.49
N ASP A 9 -31.87 -5.06 -16.75
CA ASP A 9 -31.37 -4.29 -17.89
C ASP A 9 -31.76 -2.80 -17.80
N ALA A 10 -32.98 -2.50 -17.32
CA ALA A 10 -33.41 -1.13 -17.05
C ALA A 10 -32.58 -0.48 -15.93
N ILE A 11 -32.33 -1.20 -14.84
CA ILE A 11 -31.48 -0.71 -13.74
C ILE A 11 -30.04 -0.49 -14.22
N ASP A 12 -29.48 -1.39 -15.03
CA ASP A 12 -28.13 -1.26 -15.57
C ASP A 12 -27.99 -0.01 -16.45
N THR A 13 -29.04 0.31 -17.22
CA THR A 13 -29.11 1.55 -18.00
C THR A 13 -29.11 2.79 -17.10
N GLU A 14 -29.87 2.78 -16.00
CA GLU A 14 -29.88 3.87 -15.01
C GLU A 14 -28.51 4.02 -14.32
N ILE A 15 -27.88 2.91 -13.94
CA ILE A 15 -26.53 2.89 -13.35
C ILE A 15 -25.51 3.50 -14.32
N GLN A 16 -25.55 3.10 -15.59
CA GLN A 16 -24.65 3.63 -16.62
C GLN A 16 -24.83 5.16 -16.77
N ALA A 17 -26.07 5.64 -16.82
CA ALA A 17 -26.37 7.07 -16.91
C ALA A 17 -25.80 7.85 -15.70
N LEU A 18 -26.01 7.34 -14.48
CA LEU A 18 -25.51 7.96 -13.25
C LEU A 18 -23.97 7.95 -13.17
N ILE A 19 -23.31 6.89 -13.63
CA ILE A 19 -21.85 6.83 -13.72
C ILE A 19 -21.33 7.89 -14.70
N ASN A 20 -21.97 8.03 -15.86
CA ASN A 20 -21.60 9.05 -16.85
C ASN A 20 -21.78 10.48 -16.31
N GLU A 21 -22.89 10.76 -15.64
CA GLU A 21 -23.14 12.06 -15.01
C GLU A 21 -22.09 12.37 -13.94
N ARG A 22 -21.75 11.38 -13.11
CA ARG A 22 -20.68 11.50 -12.12
C ARG A 22 -19.33 11.80 -12.76
N ALA A 23 -19.00 11.13 -13.87
CA ALA A 23 -17.75 11.36 -14.60
C ALA A 23 -17.68 12.78 -15.19
N GLN A 24 -18.79 13.29 -15.73
CA GLN A 24 -18.88 14.68 -16.21
C GLN A 24 -18.69 15.70 -15.08
N CYS A 25 -19.24 15.43 -13.90
CA CYS A 25 -19.01 16.26 -12.72
C CYS A 25 -17.53 16.27 -12.30
N ALA A 26 -16.85 15.13 -12.35
CA ALA A 26 -15.41 15.04 -12.07
C ALA A 26 -14.58 15.87 -13.07
N GLN A 27 -14.87 15.76 -14.37
CA GLN A 27 -14.21 16.57 -15.41
C GLN A 27 -14.38 18.07 -15.17
N LYS A 28 -15.62 18.52 -14.87
CA LYS A 28 -15.87 19.94 -14.56
C LYS A 28 -15.10 20.41 -13.33
N VAL A 29 -14.96 19.57 -12.31
CA VAL A 29 -14.13 19.88 -11.13
C VAL A 29 -12.66 20.02 -11.52
N ALA A 30 -12.15 19.16 -12.40
CA ALA A 30 -10.80 19.29 -12.92
C ALA A 30 -10.59 20.57 -13.73
N ASP A 31 -11.54 20.92 -14.61
CA ASP A 31 -11.50 22.16 -15.39
C ASP A 31 -11.46 23.40 -14.50
N VAL A 32 -12.31 23.44 -13.45
CA VAL A 32 -12.32 24.53 -12.47
C VAL A 32 -10.98 24.63 -11.74
N LYS A 33 -10.45 23.51 -11.23
CA LYS A 33 -9.14 23.49 -10.54
C LYS A 33 -8.00 23.98 -11.44
N LEU A 34 -8.00 23.59 -12.70
CA LEU A 34 -7.02 24.05 -13.70
C LEU A 34 -7.17 25.54 -14.03
N SER A 35 -8.39 26.09 -13.94
CA SER A 35 -8.67 27.50 -14.22
C SER A 35 -8.44 28.44 -13.03
N GLU A 36 -8.61 27.95 -11.79
CA GLU A 36 -8.53 28.76 -10.57
C GLU A 36 -7.13 28.76 -9.93
N GLN A 37 -6.28 27.78 -10.21
CA GLN A 37 -4.90 27.74 -9.71
C GLN A 37 -3.92 28.28 -10.76
N GLY A 38 -3.12 29.29 -10.36
CA GLY A 38 -2.05 29.86 -11.18
C GLY A 38 -0.84 28.93 -11.37
N ASN A 39 0.32 29.28 -10.78
CA ASN A 39 1.59 28.55 -10.93
C ASN A 39 1.78 27.34 -9.98
N GLU A 40 0.77 26.95 -9.20
CA GLU A 40 0.89 25.81 -8.26
C GLU A 40 0.45 24.49 -8.91
N ALA A 41 1.09 23.39 -8.52
CA ALA A 41 0.74 22.05 -9.01
C ALA A 41 -0.64 21.63 -8.49
N VAL A 42 -1.57 21.32 -9.41
CA VAL A 42 -2.93 20.89 -9.05
C VAL A 42 -2.90 19.52 -8.37
N VAL A 43 -3.41 19.47 -7.12
CA VAL A 43 -3.59 18.22 -6.37
C VAL A 43 -4.96 17.62 -6.70
N PHE A 44 -4.94 16.58 -7.53
CA PHE A 44 -6.16 15.86 -7.93
C PHE A 44 -6.57 14.80 -6.91
N TYR A 45 -5.61 14.08 -6.33
CA TYR A 45 -5.88 12.99 -5.38
C TYR A 45 -6.02 13.49 -3.94
N ARG A 46 -7.18 13.22 -3.33
CA ARG A 46 -7.56 13.61 -1.98
C ARG A 46 -7.97 12.37 -1.14
N PRO A 47 -7.01 11.72 -0.46
CA PRO A 47 -7.26 10.46 0.25
C PRO A 47 -8.29 10.61 1.38
N GLU A 48 -8.34 11.75 2.06
CA GLU A 48 -9.32 12.05 3.11
C GLU A 48 -10.75 12.06 2.56
N ARG A 49 -10.93 12.63 1.36
CA ARG A 49 -12.24 12.73 0.72
C ARG A 49 -12.71 11.36 0.26
N GLU A 50 -11.80 10.55 -0.27
CA GLU A 50 -12.11 9.16 -0.63
C GLU A 50 -12.56 8.36 0.60
N ALA A 51 -11.79 8.40 1.69
CA ALA A 51 -12.12 7.69 2.91
C ALA A 51 -13.50 8.10 3.45
N GLN A 52 -13.80 9.41 3.48
CA GLN A 52 -15.11 9.92 3.89
C GLN A 52 -16.25 9.41 3.00
N VAL A 53 -16.06 9.38 1.68
CA VAL A 53 -17.08 8.90 0.74
C VAL A 53 -17.33 7.40 0.93
N LEU A 54 -16.27 6.58 1.04
CA LEU A 54 -16.39 5.14 1.23
C LEU A 54 -17.09 4.79 2.56
N ARG A 55 -16.74 5.48 3.66
CA ARG A 55 -17.42 5.31 4.95
C ARG A 55 -18.92 5.63 4.85
N ARG A 56 -19.28 6.76 4.21
CA ARG A 56 -20.69 7.13 3.98
C ARG A 56 -21.43 6.13 3.10
N VAL A 57 -20.77 5.55 2.10
CA VAL A 57 -21.34 4.49 1.26
C VAL A 57 -21.71 3.27 2.10
N MET A 58 -20.82 2.85 3.00
CA MET A 58 -21.07 1.72 3.90
C MET A 58 -22.18 2.03 4.92
N GLU A 59 -22.15 3.22 5.54
CA GLU A 59 -23.14 3.64 6.56
C GLU A 59 -24.57 3.70 6.01
N ARG A 60 -24.75 4.15 4.76
CA ARG A 60 -26.07 4.25 4.12
C ARG A 60 -26.49 2.99 3.37
N ASN A 61 -25.64 1.96 3.31
CA ASN A 61 -25.95 0.73 2.59
C ASN A 61 -27.05 -0.05 3.33
N LYS A 62 -28.18 -0.25 2.64
CA LYS A 62 -29.33 -1.04 3.13
C LYS A 62 -29.65 -2.21 2.19
N GLY A 63 -28.78 -2.43 1.20
CA GLY A 63 -28.98 -3.42 0.15
C GLY A 63 -28.52 -4.83 0.56
N PRO A 64 -28.76 -5.81 -0.31
CA PRO A 64 -28.33 -7.19 -0.09
C PRO A 64 -26.82 -7.40 -0.25
N LEU A 65 -26.11 -6.47 -0.91
CA LEU A 65 -24.65 -6.48 -1.01
C LEU A 65 -24.03 -6.04 0.32
N GLY A 66 -23.01 -6.76 0.77
CA GLY A 66 -22.26 -6.39 1.96
C GLY A 66 -21.57 -5.02 1.82
N ASN A 67 -21.29 -4.37 2.95
CA ASN A 67 -20.71 -3.04 3.00
C ASN A 67 -19.37 -2.94 2.27
N GLU A 68 -18.48 -3.92 2.46
CA GLU A 68 -17.17 -3.94 1.81
C GLU A 68 -17.28 -4.05 0.29
N GLU A 69 -18.16 -4.92 -0.23
CA GLU A 69 -18.39 -5.08 -1.66
C GLU A 69 -18.95 -3.80 -2.29
N MET A 70 -19.91 -3.15 -1.62
CA MET A 70 -20.44 -1.88 -2.08
C MET A 70 -19.34 -0.79 -2.11
N ALA A 71 -18.49 -0.73 -1.09
CA ALA A 71 -17.38 0.22 -1.05
C ALA A 71 -16.35 -0.04 -2.16
N LYS A 72 -16.03 -1.32 -2.48
CA LYS A 72 -15.14 -1.68 -3.60
C LYS A 72 -15.69 -1.18 -4.96
N ILE A 73 -16.99 -1.34 -5.21
CA ILE A 73 -17.65 -0.84 -6.43
C ILE A 73 -17.50 0.69 -6.53
N PHE A 74 -17.82 1.41 -5.44
CA PHE A 74 -17.69 2.86 -5.43
C PHE A 74 -16.24 3.31 -5.60
N ARG A 75 -15.25 2.63 -4.98
CA ARG A 75 -13.82 2.91 -5.21
C ARG A 75 -13.45 2.77 -6.69
N GLN A 76 -13.90 1.73 -7.37
CA GLN A 76 -13.59 1.54 -8.79
C GLN A 76 -14.17 2.66 -9.65
N VAL A 77 -15.41 3.08 -9.38
CA VAL A 77 -16.05 4.23 -10.05
C VAL A 77 -15.27 5.52 -9.75
N MET A 78 -14.82 5.73 -8.51
CA MET A 78 -14.01 6.87 -8.10
C MET A 78 -12.68 6.93 -8.84
N SER A 79 -11.90 5.84 -8.81
CA SER A 79 -10.62 5.73 -9.50
C SER A 79 -10.75 5.94 -11.01
N SER A 80 -11.78 5.36 -11.63
CA SER A 80 -12.02 5.53 -13.08
C SER A 80 -12.33 6.98 -13.45
N CYS A 81 -13.06 7.71 -12.60
CA CYS A 81 -13.34 9.13 -12.83
C CYS A 81 -12.10 10.01 -12.60
N LEU A 82 -11.29 9.71 -11.57
CA LEU A 82 -10.05 10.43 -11.30
C LEU A 82 -9.04 10.28 -12.45
N ALA A 83 -8.98 9.09 -13.06
CA ALA A 83 -8.12 8.83 -14.21
C ALA A 83 -8.47 9.66 -15.45
N LEU A 84 -9.72 10.14 -15.57
CA LEU A 84 -10.12 11.08 -16.64
C LEU A 84 -9.55 12.48 -16.44
N GLU A 85 -9.21 12.86 -15.20
CA GLU A 85 -8.63 14.17 -14.89
C GLU A 85 -7.14 14.19 -15.28
N LYS A 86 -6.36 13.23 -14.74
CA LYS A 86 -4.95 13.02 -15.09
C LYS A 86 -4.48 11.64 -14.62
N PRO A 87 -3.86 10.80 -15.47
CA PRO A 87 -3.29 9.54 -15.02
C PRO A 87 -2.14 9.82 -14.05
N MET A 88 -2.18 9.19 -12.87
CA MET A 88 -1.16 9.37 -11.84
C MET A 88 0.02 8.42 -12.09
N ARG A 89 1.24 8.96 -12.04
CA ARG A 89 2.46 8.16 -12.06
C ARG A 89 2.86 7.79 -10.64
N ILE A 90 2.90 6.49 -10.36
CA ILE A 90 3.14 5.95 -9.01
C ILE A 90 4.45 5.18 -9.00
N ALA A 91 5.43 5.68 -8.25
CA ALA A 91 6.70 5.01 -8.02
C ALA A 91 6.53 3.91 -6.94
N PHE A 92 7.17 2.76 -7.12
CA PHE A 92 7.13 1.70 -6.10
C PHE A 92 8.38 0.82 -6.17
N LEU A 93 8.66 0.09 -5.08
CA LEU A 93 9.75 -0.89 -5.06
C LEU A 93 9.43 -2.05 -6.03
N GLY A 94 10.14 -2.05 -7.15
CA GLY A 94 9.99 -3.00 -8.23
C GLY A 94 10.69 -4.34 -8.00
N PRO A 95 10.77 -5.18 -9.04
CA PRO A 95 10.27 -4.96 -10.40
C PRO A 95 8.73 -5.07 -10.49
N GLU A 96 8.15 -4.96 -11.69
CA GLU A 96 6.72 -5.23 -11.91
C GLU A 96 6.39 -6.68 -11.55
N GLY A 97 5.23 -6.93 -10.93
CA GLY A 97 4.83 -8.23 -10.40
C GLY A 97 4.94 -8.34 -8.88
N THR A 98 5.47 -7.32 -8.19
CA THR A 98 5.66 -7.36 -6.73
C THR A 98 4.39 -7.04 -5.94
N PHE A 99 4.37 -7.42 -4.66
CA PHE A 99 3.32 -7.02 -3.72
C PHE A 99 3.24 -5.49 -3.54
N THR A 100 4.35 -4.77 -3.74
CA THR A 100 4.34 -3.30 -3.71
C THR A 100 3.53 -2.72 -4.89
N GLN A 101 3.63 -3.32 -6.08
CA GLN A 101 2.75 -2.96 -7.20
C GLN A 101 1.28 -3.28 -6.89
N GLN A 102 1.02 -4.43 -6.27
CA GLN A 102 -0.33 -4.80 -5.84
C GLN A 102 -0.91 -3.78 -4.85
N ALA A 103 -0.11 -3.30 -3.89
CA ALA A 103 -0.51 -2.25 -2.97
C ALA A 103 -0.79 -0.92 -3.68
N ALA A 104 0.05 -0.53 -4.65
CA ALA A 104 -0.18 0.65 -5.48
C ALA A 104 -1.50 0.59 -6.24
N ILE A 105 -1.79 -0.55 -6.88
CA ILE A 105 -3.05 -0.79 -7.60
C ILE A 105 -4.23 -0.84 -6.63
N LYS A 106 -4.09 -1.46 -5.44
CA LYS A 106 -5.15 -1.51 -4.42
C LYS A 106 -5.52 -0.11 -3.92
N HIS A 107 -4.54 0.79 -3.78
CA HIS A 107 -4.76 2.15 -3.29
C HIS A 107 -5.28 3.10 -4.37
N PHE A 108 -4.54 3.24 -5.47
CA PHE A 108 -4.80 4.25 -6.51
C PHE A 108 -5.70 3.74 -7.66
N GLY A 109 -5.92 2.42 -7.71
CA GLY A 109 -6.65 1.74 -8.77
C GLY A 109 -5.78 1.32 -9.95
N ARG A 110 -6.42 0.67 -10.94
CA ARG A 110 -5.73 0.04 -12.08
C ARG A 110 -5.29 1.02 -13.18
N SER A 111 -5.80 2.25 -13.18
CA SER A 111 -5.52 3.24 -14.23
C SER A 111 -4.25 4.06 -14.01
N ILE A 112 -3.39 3.64 -13.07
CA ILE A 112 -2.12 4.32 -12.78
C ILE A 112 -1.05 4.03 -13.83
N ILE A 113 -0.13 4.98 -14.01
CA ILE A 113 1.13 4.75 -14.71
C ILE A 113 2.12 4.19 -13.70
N SER A 114 2.45 2.91 -13.84
CA SER A 114 3.40 2.22 -12.97
C SER A 114 4.85 2.67 -13.23
N ALA A 115 5.58 2.97 -12.15
CA ALA A 115 7.01 3.32 -12.19
C ALA A 115 7.79 2.44 -11.20
N PRO A 116 8.22 1.22 -11.61
CA PRO A 116 9.01 0.35 -10.75
C PRO A 116 10.43 0.91 -10.56
N MET A 117 10.88 1.04 -9.32
CA MET A 117 12.22 1.47 -8.93
C MET A 117 13.05 0.29 -8.41
N ALA A 118 14.37 0.35 -8.52
CA ALA A 118 15.24 -0.74 -8.08
C ALA A 118 15.41 -0.77 -6.56
N ALA A 119 15.28 0.38 -5.91
CA ALA A 119 15.47 0.52 -4.47
C ALA A 119 14.47 1.50 -3.84
N ILE A 120 14.32 1.44 -2.51
CA ILE A 120 13.35 2.26 -1.78
C ILE A 120 13.74 3.74 -1.82
N ASP A 121 15.02 4.07 -1.68
CA ASP A 121 15.53 5.44 -1.76
C ASP A 121 15.31 6.06 -3.15
N GLU A 122 15.29 5.26 -4.22
CA GLU A 122 14.89 5.72 -5.55
C GLU A 122 13.42 6.13 -5.61
N VAL A 123 12.51 5.40 -4.92
CA VAL A 123 11.09 5.78 -4.83
C VAL A 123 10.94 7.16 -4.19
N PHE A 124 11.68 7.44 -3.12
CA PHE A 124 11.68 8.76 -2.47
C PHE A 124 12.19 9.84 -3.43
N ARG A 125 13.35 9.64 -4.07
CA ARG A 125 13.93 10.61 -5.02
C ARG A 125 13.01 10.91 -6.20
N GLU A 126 12.35 9.89 -6.75
CA GLU A 126 11.46 10.02 -7.89
C GLU A 126 10.24 10.89 -7.57
N VAL A 127 9.72 10.78 -6.35
CA VAL A 127 8.60 11.61 -5.87
C VAL A 127 9.08 13.01 -5.50
N GLU A 128 10.22 13.13 -4.80
CA GLU A 128 10.81 14.43 -4.42
C GLU A 128 11.10 15.32 -5.63
N SER A 129 11.62 14.73 -6.72
CA SER A 129 11.88 15.45 -7.97
C SER A 129 10.62 15.83 -8.75
N GLY A 130 9.45 15.30 -8.37
CA GLY A 130 8.19 15.48 -9.08
C GLY A 130 8.05 14.62 -10.35
N ALA A 131 9.00 13.71 -10.61
CA ALA A 131 8.91 12.77 -11.73
C ALA A 131 7.77 11.75 -11.51
N ALA A 132 7.49 11.36 -10.27
CA ALA A 132 6.30 10.61 -9.86
C ALA A 132 5.40 11.48 -8.96
N ASN A 133 4.09 11.25 -9.02
CA ASN A 133 3.13 11.96 -8.18
C ASN A 133 3.16 11.42 -6.74
N TYR A 134 3.26 10.11 -6.59
CA TYR A 134 3.29 9.42 -5.30
C TYR A 134 4.22 8.22 -5.35
N GLY A 135 4.64 7.78 -4.16
CA GLY A 135 5.43 6.58 -3.96
C GLY A 135 4.69 5.55 -3.11
N VAL A 136 4.92 4.27 -3.33
CA VAL A 136 4.45 3.18 -2.47
C VAL A 136 5.65 2.43 -1.92
N VAL A 137 5.75 2.39 -0.58
CA VAL A 137 6.86 1.75 0.13
C VAL A 137 6.35 0.82 1.22
N PRO A 138 6.91 -0.39 1.36
CA PRO A 138 6.57 -1.28 2.48
C PRO A 138 7.19 -0.71 3.75
N VAL A 139 6.48 -0.76 4.88
CA VAL A 139 7.00 -0.29 6.17
C VAL A 139 7.12 -1.41 7.19
N GLU A 140 6.28 -2.44 7.09
CA GLU A 140 6.18 -3.49 8.08
C GLU A 140 5.53 -4.75 7.49
N ASN A 141 6.05 -5.91 7.86
CA ASN A 141 5.48 -7.21 7.58
C ASN A 141 5.27 -7.96 8.90
N SER A 142 4.12 -8.62 9.06
CA SER A 142 3.76 -9.31 10.30
C SER A 142 4.69 -10.48 10.67
N THR A 143 5.42 -11.04 9.71
CA THR A 143 6.33 -12.18 9.90
C THR A 143 7.79 -11.75 9.99
N GLU A 144 8.21 -10.82 9.13
CA GLU A 144 9.62 -10.38 9.01
C GLU A 144 9.93 -9.09 9.82
N GLY A 145 8.90 -8.42 10.33
CA GLY A 145 9.02 -7.16 11.05
C GLY A 145 9.19 -5.95 10.13
N VAL A 146 9.94 -4.96 10.62
CA VAL A 146 9.99 -3.61 10.03
C VAL A 146 10.96 -3.51 8.86
N VAL A 147 10.56 -2.75 7.83
CA VAL A 147 11.43 -2.41 6.70
C VAL A 147 12.28 -1.19 7.03
N ASN A 148 13.49 -1.44 7.54
CA ASN A 148 14.40 -0.39 8.03
C ASN A 148 14.71 0.69 6.97
N HIS A 149 14.95 0.29 5.71
CA HIS A 149 15.28 1.23 4.63
C HIS A 149 14.20 2.30 4.41
N THR A 150 12.93 1.95 4.58
CA THR A 150 11.81 2.88 4.48
C THR A 150 11.85 3.91 5.61
N LEU A 151 12.07 3.44 6.85
CA LEU A 151 12.17 4.33 8.01
C LEU A 151 13.36 5.28 7.88
N ASP A 152 14.53 4.76 7.49
CA ASP A 152 15.73 5.58 7.31
C ASP A 152 15.53 6.65 6.22
N SER A 153 14.82 6.31 5.13
CA SER A 153 14.51 7.26 4.05
C SER A 153 13.62 8.43 4.51
N PHE A 154 12.68 8.19 5.43
CA PHE A 154 11.84 9.25 5.99
C PHE A 154 12.61 10.27 6.83
N ARG A 155 13.79 9.91 7.33
CA ARG A 155 14.62 10.84 8.11
C ARG A 155 15.06 12.03 7.27
N ASP A 156 15.63 11.75 6.11
CA ASP A 156 16.25 12.75 5.25
C ASP A 156 15.28 13.35 4.23
N SER A 157 14.15 12.68 3.99
CA SER A 157 13.14 13.13 3.05
C SER A 157 12.21 14.22 3.61
N THR A 158 11.71 15.09 2.75
CA THR A 158 10.64 16.05 3.09
C THR A 158 9.24 15.52 2.81
N LEU A 159 9.13 14.35 2.19
CA LEU A 159 7.86 13.73 1.84
C LEU A 159 7.02 13.38 3.07
N LYS A 160 5.71 13.37 2.83
CA LYS A 160 4.68 13.07 3.82
C LYS A 160 3.99 11.77 3.48
N ILE A 161 3.56 11.04 4.52
CA ILE A 161 2.68 9.89 4.38
C ILE A 161 1.26 10.43 4.16
N CYS A 162 0.68 10.10 3.01
CA CYS A 162 -0.65 10.54 2.62
C CYS A 162 -1.70 9.40 2.65
N GLY A 163 -1.27 8.17 2.93
CA GLY A 163 -2.17 7.02 3.01
C GLY A 163 -1.45 5.75 3.44
N GLU A 164 -2.24 4.73 3.76
CA GLU A 164 -1.74 3.40 4.06
C GLU A 164 -2.59 2.31 3.38
N VAL A 165 -1.98 1.16 3.16
CA VAL A 165 -2.64 -0.06 2.69
C VAL A 165 -2.07 -1.25 3.44
N GLU A 166 -2.95 -2.11 3.94
CA GLU A 166 -2.60 -3.44 4.41
C GLU A 166 -2.98 -4.47 3.35
N LEU A 167 -2.04 -5.36 3.06
CA LEU A 167 -2.19 -6.41 2.05
C LEU A 167 -1.81 -7.76 2.65
N ARG A 168 -2.74 -8.72 2.60
CA ARG A 168 -2.44 -10.11 2.89
C ARG A 168 -1.57 -10.69 1.78
N ILE A 169 -0.49 -11.34 2.19
CA ILE A 169 0.52 -11.90 1.31
C ILE A 169 0.19 -13.36 1.07
N HIS A 170 -0.41 -13.63 -0.08
CA HIS A 170 -0.65 -14.98 -0.56
C HIS A 170 0.41 -15.37 -1.57
N HIS A 171 1.01 -16.54 -1.34
CA HIS A 171 1.99 -17.14 -2.24
C HIS A 171 1.32 -18.25 -3.03
N HIS A 172 1.55 -18.27 -4.33
CA HIS A 172 1.04 -19.31 -5.23
C HIS A 172 2.20 -20.00 -5.92
N LEU A 173 2.08 -21.30 -6.15
CA LEU A 173 2.97 -22.02 -7.05
C LEU A 173 2.50 -21.76 -8.48
N LEU A 174 3.30 -21.02 -9.24
CA LEU A 174 3.00 -20.58 -10.60
C LEU A 174 3.81 -21.38 -11.62
N VAL A 175 3.15 -21.74 -12.71
CA VAL A 175 3.73 -22.43 -13.87
C VAL A 175 3.21 -21.76 -15.14
N ALA A 176 3.93 -21.90 -16.25
CA ALA A 176 3.34 -21.48 -17.52
C ALA A 176 2.18 -22.40 -17.93
N PRO A 177 1.25 -21.91 -18.76
CA PRO A 177 0.11 -22.71 -19.21
C PRO A 177 0.54 -24.00 -19.92
N ASN A 178 -0.23 -25.07 -19.72
CA ASN A 178 -0.05 -26.37 -20.39
C ASN A 178 1.29 -27.08 -20.11
N ILE A 179 1.97 -26.74 -19.01
CA ILE A 179 3.16 -27.48 -18.56
C ILE A 179 2.74 -28.74 -17.80
N ASP A 180 3.47 -29.83 -18.05
CA ASP A 180 3.40 -31.05 -17.27
C ASP A 180 4.10 -30.87 -15.92
N ALA A 181 3.32 -30.91 -14.84
CA ALA A 181 3.80 -30.69 -13.48
C ALA A 181 4.87 -31.72 -13.06
N GLU A 182 4.83 -32.95 -13.59
CA GLU A 182 5.80 -33.99 -13.25
C GLU A 182 7.22 -33.68 -13.73
N LYS A 183 7.37 -32.76 -14.69
CA LYS A 183 8.67 -32.36 -15.24
C LYS A 183 9.33 -31.21 -14.48
N ILE A 184 8.64 -30.64 -13.49
CA ILE A 184 9.16 -29.51 -12.71
C ILE A 184 10.25 -30.02 -11.78
N THR A 185 11.47 -29.58 -12.03
CA THR A 185 12.66 -29.93 -11.23
C THR A 185 13.19 -28.76 -10.41
N HIS A 186 12.80 -27.53 -10.75
CA HIS A 186 13.30 -26.31 -10.11
C HIS A 186 12.15 -25.35 -9.79
N ILE A 187 12.19 -24.80 -8.57
CA ILE A 187 11.25 -23.80 -8.06
C ILE A 187 12.03 -22.54 -7.70
N TYR A 188 11.67 -21.42 -8.33
CA TYR A 188 12.32 -20.12 -8.15
C TYR A 188 11.47 -19.19 -7.28
N SER A 189 12.10 -18.45 -6.36
CA SER A 189 11.42 -17.37 -5.63
C SER A 189 12.42 -16.52 -4.87
N HIS A 190 11.97 -15.44 -4.23
CA HIS A 190 12.80 -14.75 -3.25
C HIS A 190 13.09 -15.67 -2.05
N GLN A 191 14.26 -15.52 -1.43
CA GLN A 191 14.69 -16.36 -0.29
C GLN A 191 13.66 -16.36 0.85
N GLN A 192 13.05 -15.21 1.14
CA GLN A 192 12.02 -15.12 2.19
C GLN A 192 10.76 -15.90 1.81
N SER A 193 10.33 -15.85 0.55
CA SER A 193 9.13 -16.58 0.11
C SER A 193 9.35 -18.09 0.06
N LEU A 194 10.56 -18.54 -0.28
CA LEU A 194 10.95 -19.95 -0.12
C LEU A 194 10.90 -20.40 1.35
N ALA A 195 11.35 -19.56 2.27
CA ALA A 195 11.31 -19.85 3.70
C ALA A 195 9.87 -19.87 4.24
N GLN A 196 9.01 -18.96 3.77
CA GLN A 196 7.61 -18.86 4.18
C GLN A 196 6.70 -19.95 3.60
N CYS A 197 7.16 -20.72 2.60
CA CYS A 197 6.40 -21.83 2.01
C CYS A 197 7.10 -23.18 2.25
N ARG A 198 8.03 -23.25 3.22
CA ARG A 198 8.94 -24.37 3.38
C ARG A 198 8.18 -25.65 3.75
N ALA A 199 7.25 -25.58 4.69
CA ALA A 199 6.53 -26.77 5.14
C ALA A 199 5.70 -27.39 4.01
N TRP A 200 5.08 -26.53 3.18
CA TRP A 200 4.35 -26.98 2.00
C TRP A 200 5.29 -27.60 0.95
N LEU A 201 6.42 -26.94 0.65
CA LEU A 201 7.40 -27.44 -0.32
C LEU A 201 8.03 -28.77 0.12
N ASP A 202 8.37 -28.93 1.41
CA ASP A 202 8.91 -30.17 1.97
C ASP A 202 7.92 -31.35 1.82
N ARG A 203 6.61 -31.06 1.87
CA ARG A 203 5.55 -32.07 1.77
C ARG A 203 5.19 -32.47 0.34
N TYR A 204 5.06 -31.49 -0.56
CA TYR A 204 4.52 -31.72 -1.91
C TYR A 204 5.57 -31.72 -3.02
N TRP A 205 6.70 -31.05 -2.81
CA TRP A 205 7.79 -30.95 -3.79
C TRP A 205 9.16 -31.25 -3.16
N PRO A 206 9.34 -32.41 -2.50
CA PRO A 206 10.59 -32.74 -1.79
C PRO A 206 11.79 -32.92 -2.73
N HIS A 207 11.55 -33.20 -4.01
CA HIS A 207 12.59 -33.47 -5.00
C HIS A 207 12.94 -32.26 -5.89
N ALA A 208 12.15 -31.18 -5.83
CA ALA A 208 12.41 -29.99 -6.61
C ALA A 208 13.49 -29.14 -5.93
N GLU A 209 14.50 -28.73 -6.69
CA GLU A 209 15.52 -27.80 -6.23
C GLU A 209 14.92 -26.40 -6.06
N ARG A 210 15.26 -25.73 -4.94
CA ARG A 210 14.74 -24.41 -4.59
C ARG A 210 15.82 -23.38 -4.84
N ILE A 211 15.60 -22.48 -5.80
CA ILE A 211 16.59 -21.49 -6.22
C ILE A 211 16.12 -20.11 -5.79
N ALA A 212 16.92 -19.46 -4.95
CA ALA A 212 16.70 -18.09 -4.54
C ALA A 212 17.08 -17.11 -5.66
N VAL A 213 16.19 -16.16 -5.96
CA VAL A 213 16.40 -15.04 -6.87
C VAL A 213 16.10 -13.71 -6.17
N ASN A 214 16.28 -12.57 -6.84
CA ASN A 214 16.19 -11.26 -6.18
C ASN A 214 14.75 -10.84 -5.86
N SER A 215 13.76 -11.39 -6.57
CA SER A 215 12.34 -11.12 -6.26
C SER A 215 11.40 -12.22 -6.77
N ASN A 216 10.20 -12.29 -6.19
CA ASN A 216 9.14 -13.20 -6.65
C ASN A 216 8.66 -12.86 -8.06
N ALA A 217 8.64 -11.58 -8.38
CA ALA A 217 8.34 -11.08 -9.72
C ALA A 217 9.36 -11.55 -10.75
N GLU A 218 10.66 -11.48 -10.42
CA GLU A 218 11.74 -12.02 -11.26
C GLU A 218 11.57 -13.52 -11.46
N ALA A 219 11.25 -14.29 -10.41
CA ALA A 219 10.97 -15.72 -10.54
C ALA A 219 9.81 -16.01 -11.51
N ALA A 220 8.71 -15.27 -11.39
CA ALA A 220 7.56 -15.42 -12.29
C ALA A 220 7.92 -15.09 -13.74
N LYS A 221 8.69 -14.02 -13.97
CA LYS A 221 9.21 -13.68 -15.29
C LYS A 221 10.09 -14.79 -15.87
N MET A 222 10.99 -15.37 -15.06
CA MET A 222 11.83 -16.49 -15.49
C MET A 222 11.01 -17.69 -15.97
N VAL A 223 9.91 -18.02 -15.28
CA VAL A 223 9.00 -19.10 -15.71
C VAL A 223 8.38 -18.81 -17.07
N ALA A 224 7.90 -17.58 -17.29
CA ALA A 224 7.32 -17.17 -18.56
C ALA A 224 8.36 -17.25 -19.71
N ASP A 225 9.58 -16.75 -19.48
CA ASP A 225 10.66 -16.77 -20.46
C ASP A 225 11.17 -18.20 -20.75
N ALA A 226 11.21 -19.06 -19.73
CA ALA A 226 11.64 -20.45 -19.86
C ALA A 226 10.62 -21.31 -20.63
N ALA A 227 9.32 -21.04 -20.47
CA ALA A 227 8.26 -21.74 -21.19
C ALA A 227 8.35 -21.51 -22.71
N GLN A 228 8.76 -20.32 -23.16
CA GLN A 228 9.02 -20.05 -24.58
C GLN A 228 10.14 -20.93 -25.15
N LYS A 229 11.03 -21.43 -24.28
CA LYS A 229 12.14 -22.33 -24.62
C LYS A 229 11.82 -23.80 -24.36
N GLY A 230 10.57 -24.12 -23.98
CA GLY A 230 10.12 -25.48 -23.71
C GLY A 230 10.58 -26.08 -22.37
N ALA A 231 11.08 -25.25 -21.44
CA ALA A 231 11.49 -25.72 -20.12
C ALA A 231 10.32 -25.69 -19.11
N ALA A 232 10.24 -26.73 -18.29
CA ALA A 232 9.24 -26.87 -17.23
C ALA A 232 9.84 -26.47 -15.87
N ILE A 233 9.61 -25.22 -15.47
CA ILE A 233 10.01 -24.69 -14.17
C ILE A 233 8.83 -24.01 -13.48
N ALA A 234 8.92 -23.82 -12.17
CA ALA A 234 7.88 -23.15 -11.38
C ALA A 234 8.45 -21.96 -10.61
N ALA A 235 7.56 -21.05 -10.21
CA ALA A 235 7.88 -19.91 -9.38
C ALA A 235 6.92 -19.80 -8.20
N ILE A 236 7.36 -19.21 -7.10
CA ILE A 236 6.47 -18.77 -6.03
C ILE A 236 6.33 -17.25 -6.11
N ALA A 237 5.11 -16.79 -6.36
CA ALA A 237 4.77 -15.37 -6.42
C ALA A 237 3.28 -15.11 -6.12
N GLY A 238 2.91 -13.82 -6.04
CA GLY A 238 1.54 -13.38 -5.76
C GLY A 238 0.66 -13.25 -7.02
N ASP A 239 -0.58 -12.81 -6.80
CA ASP A 239 -1.61 -12.65 -7.84
C ASP A 239 -1.16 -11.77 -9.01
N ILE A 240 -0.58 -10.60 -8.72
CA ILE A 240 -0.20 -9.63 -9.76
C ILE A 240 0.85 -10.22 -10.71
N ALA A 241 1.81 -10.99 -10.21
CA ALA A 241 2.79 -11.66 -11.08
C ALA A 241 2.13 -12.73 -11.96
N SER A 242 1.15 -13.48 -11.42
CA SER A 242 0.39 -14.46 -12.18
C SER A 242 -0.38 -13.82 -13.33
N GLU A 243 -1.05 -12.69 -13.08
CA GLU A 243 -1.80 -11.94 -14.10
C GLU A 243 -0.85 -11.32 -15.14
N LEU A 244 0.18 -10.62 -14.68
CA LEU A 244 1.12 -9.88 -15.54
C LEU A 244 1.86 -10.81 -16.51
N TYR A 245 2.30 -11.98 -16.04
CA TYR A 245 3.05 -12.93 -16.84
C TYR A 245 2.19 -14.06 -17.42
N SER A 246 0.85 -13.96 -17.31
CA SER A 246 -0.10 -14.96 -17.83
C SER A 246 0.20 -16.39 -17.36
N LEU A 247 0.61 -16.54 -16.10
CA LEU A 247 0.94 -17.83 -15.49
C LEU A 247 -0.30 -18.49 -14.88
N THR A 248 -0.27 -19.81 -14.82
CA THR A 248 -1.30 -20.64 -14.18
C THR A 248 -0.90 -20.95 -12.75
N LYS A 249 -1.85 -20.80 -11.82
CA LYS A 249 -1.68 -21.21 -10.42
C LYS A 249 -1.87 -22.72 -10.32
N LEU A 250 -0.79 -23.46 -10.16
CA LEU A 250 -0.83 -24.91 -9.91
C LEU A 250 -1.33 -25.21 -8.50
N SER A 251 -0.98 -24.36 -7.53
CA SER A 251 -1.48 -24.41 -6.17
C SER A 251 -1.56 -22.99 -5.62
N SER A 252 -2.60 -22.73 -4.83
CA SER A 252 -2.85 -21.41 -4.26
C SER A 252 -2.68 -21.42 -2.75
N ASN A 253 -2.22 -20.29 -2.21
CA ASN A 253 -2.08 -20.02 -0.78
C ASN A 253 -1.22 -21.08 -0.09
N ILE A 254 0.03 -21.21 -0.58
CA ILE A 254 1.00 -22.23 -0.13
C ILE A 254 1.87 -21.75 1.03
N GLU A 255 1.68 -20.51 1.50
CA GLU A 255 2.35 -19.96 2.66
C GLU A 255 2.03 -20.75 3.94
N ASP A 256 3.03 -20.90 4.80
CA ASP A 256 2.91 -21.61 6.07
C ASP A 256 2.05 -20.83 7.08
N HIS A 257 1.94 -19.50 6.92
CA HIS A 257 1.14 -18.60 7.75
C HIS A 257 0.15 -17.77 6.92
N PRO A 258 -1.16 -18.10 6.94
CA PRO A 258 -2.17 -17.44 6.09
C PRO A 258 -2.49 -16.00 6.50
N ASP A 259 -2.16 -15.60 7.72
CA ASP A 259 -2.41 -14.25 8.24
C ASP A 259 -1.26 -13.26 7.93
N ASN A 260 -0.25 -13.68 7.15
CA ASN A 260 0.88 -12.84 6.79
C ASN A 260 0.41 -11.58 6.05
N THR A 261 0.64 -10.42 6.67
CA THR A 261 0.17 -9.12 6.18
C THR A 261 1.34 -8.14 6.12
N THR A 262 1.44 -7.43 5.00
CA THR A 262 2.39 -6.33 4.82
C THR A 262 1.63 -5.02 4.78
N ARG A 263 2.11 -4.05 5.57
CA ARG A 263 1.65 -2.66 5.57
C ARG A 263 2.54 -1.82 4.66
N PHE A 264 1.88 -1.09 3.76
CA PHE A 264 2.49 -0.18 2.81
C PHE A 264 2.04 1.25 3.10
N LEU A 265 2.95 2.20 2.89
CA LEU A 265 2.69 3.63 3.04
C LEU A 265 2.74 4.30 1.68
N MET A 266 1.78 5.21 1.47
CA MET A 266 1.77 6.09 0.31
C MET A 266 2.48 7.38 0.69
N ILE A 267 3.45 7.80 -0.11
CA ILE A 267 4.24 9.02 0.13
C ILE A 267 4.01 10.05 -0.96
N GLY A 268 3.99 11.33 -0.59
CA GLY A 268 3.81 12.45 -1.50
C GLY A 268 4.19 13.78 -0.85
N HIS A 269 4.02 14.88 -1.60
CA HIS A 269 4.32 16.23 -1.11
C HIS A 269 3.20 16.87 -0.29
N GLN A 270 1.99 16.32 -0.39
CA GLN A 270 0.80 16.94 0.16
C GLN A 270 0.55 16.59 1.62
N ASP A 271 0.14 17.59 2.38
CA ASP A 271 -0.57 17.37 3.63
C ASP A 271 -2.01 16.94 3.35
N VAL A 272 -2.47 15.96 4.10
CA VAL A 272 -3.85 15.45 4.01
C VAL A 272 -4.67 16.16 5.08
N LEU A 273 -5.90 16.55 4.73
CA LEU A 273 -6.82 17.17 5.68
C LEU A 273 -7.50 16.10 6.56
N PRO A 274 -8.03 16.47 7.74
CA PRO A 274 -8.71 15.53 8.62
C PRO A 274 -9.86 14.78 7.94
N SER A 275 -9.85 13.44 8.08
CA SER A 275 -10.91 12.55 7.59
C SER A 275 -11.89 12.12 8.69
N GLY A 276 -11.56 12.40 9.95
CA GLY A 276 -12.30 12.06 11.16
C GLY A 276 -11.94 10.71 11.77
N LYS A 277 -11.29 9.82 11.00
CA LYS A 277 -10.64 8.60 11.49
C LYS A 277 -9.28 8.48 10.83
N ASP A 278 -8.30 9.10 11.47
CA ASP A 278 -6.96 9.30 10.95
C ASP A 278 -5.93 8.64 11.84
N LYS A 279 -4.75 8.43 11.26
CA LYS A 279 -3.54 8.00 11.94
C LYS A 279 -2.46 9.02 11.65
N THR A 280 -1.64 9.33 12.65
CA THR A 280 -0.49 10.23 12.51
C THR A 280 0.78 9.44 12.79
N SER A 281 1.77 9.59 11.92
CA SER A 281 3.11 9.02 12.10
C SER A 281 4.11 10.09 12.48
N LEU A 282 4.92 9.82 13.50
CA LEU A 282 5.97 10.69 14.02
C LEU A 282 7.33 10.00 13.95
N LEU A 283 8.36 10.79 13.65
CA LEU A 283 9.75 10.46 13.91
C LEU A 283 10.23 11.37 15.04
N ILE A 284 10.72 10.78 16.13
CA ILE A 284 11.13 11.50 17.33
C ILE A 284 12.58 11.16 17.65
N SER A 285 13.45 12.15 17.77
CA SER A 285 14.81 11.96 18.27
C SER A 285 14.89 12.31 19.75
N ALA A 286 15.45 11.42 20.56
CA ALA A 286 15.69 11.66 21.98
C ALA A 286 17.08 11.19 22.41
N LYS A 287 17.61 11.81 23.47
CA LYS A 287 18.88 11.40 24.10
C LYS A 287 18.68 10.08 24.85
N ASN A 288 19.71 9.23 24.86
CA ASN A 288 19.70 8.02 25.67
C ASN A 288 19.93 8.35 27.15
N GLU A 289 18.84 8.56 27.89
CA GLU A 289 18.86 8.77 29.33
C GLU A 289 17.79 7.91 30.04
N PRO A 290 17.98 7.56 31.33
CA PRO A 290 16.98 6.83 32.09
C PRO A 290 15.60 7.50 32.03
N GLY A 291 14.58 6.73 31.65
CA GLY A 291 13.21 7.21 31.52
C GLY A 291 12.90 8.00 30.24
N ALA A 292 13.83 8.11 29.28
CA ALA A 292 13.60 8.81 28.01
C ALA A 292 12.34 8.30 27.30
N LEU A 293 12.19 6.97 27.13
CA LEU A 293 11.00 6.39 26.51
C LEU A 293 9.73 6.71 27.31
N TYR A 294 9.74 6.54 28.63
CA TYR A 294 8.58 6.88 29.48
C TYR A 294 8.14 8.33 29.28
N LYS A 295 9.08 9.28 29.25
CA LYS A 295 8.78 10.70 29.01
C LYS A 295 8.15 10.94 27.63
N LEU A 296 8.44 10.10 26.64
CA LEU A 296 7.81 10.16 25.32
C LEU A 296 6.42 9.51 25.28
N LEU A 297 6.16 8.48 26.10
CA LEU A 297 4.86 7.80 26.13
C LEU A 297 3.83 8.50 27.03
N GLU A 298 4.28 9.19 28.08
CA GLU A 298 3.39 9.88 29.04
C GLU A 298 2.40 10.88 28.38
N PRO A 299 2.77 11.70 27.38
CA PRO A 299 1.82 12.58 26.70
C PRO A 299 0.64 11.85 26.07
N PHE A 300 0.86 10.68 25.48
CA PHE A 300 -0.20 9.88 24.86
C PHE A 300 -1.22 9.41 25.91
N GLN A 301 -0.74 8.92 27.04
CA GLN A 301 -1.60 8.52 28.16
C GLN A 301 -2.36 9.73 28.73
N LYS A 302 -1.66 10.84 28.99
CA LYS A 302 -2.23 12.07 29.57
C LYS A 302 -3.38 12.63 28.73
N HIS A 303 -3.27 12.57 27.41
CA HIS A 303 -4.27 13.08 26.48
C HIS A 303 -5.20 11.99 25.92
N ASN A 304 -5.13 10.77 26.47
CA ASN A 304 -5.93 9.61 26.09
C ASN A 304 -5.91 9.31 24.59
N VAL A 305 -4.71 9.31 24.00
CA VAL A 305 -4.45 9.02 22.59
C VAL A 305 -3.87 7.62 22.45
N SER A 306 -4.50 6.79 21.63
CA SER A 306 -4.07 5.41 21.38
C SER A 306 -2.87 5.39 20.44
N MET A 307 -1.80 4.69 20.83
CA MET A 307 -0.68 4.39 19.94
C MET A 307 -0.94 3.04 19.25
N THR A 308 -0.69 3.00 17.95
CA THR A 308 -0.82 1.79 17.14
C THR A 308 0.52 1.16 16.80
N ARG A 309 1.62 1.93 16.89
CA ARG A 309 2.96 1.42 16.65
C ARG A 309 4.02 2.23 17.41
N LEU A 310 5.06 1.53 17.86
CA LEU A 310 6.26 2.12 18.45
C LEU A 310 7.48 1.30 18.01
N GLU A 311 8.38 1.94 17.28
CA GLU A 311 9.63 1.31 16.83
C GLU A 311 10.83 2.15 17.23
N THR A 312 11.91 1.49 17.66
CA THR A 312 13.10 2.17 18.20
C THR A 312 14.33 1.83 17.40
N ARG A 313 15.12 2.85 17.05
CA ARG A 313 16.33 2.73 16.24
C ARG A 313 17.48 3.53 16.86
N PRO A 314 18.72 3.02 16.86
CA PRO A 314 19.88 3.81 17.25
C PRO A 314 20.10 4.94 16.24
N SER A 315 20.40 6.15 16.72
CA SER A 315 20.75 7.29 15.86
C SER A 315 22.15 7.10 15.27
N LEU A 316 22.26 7.23 13.95
CA LEU A 316 23.56 7.21 13.25
C LEU A 316 24.35 8.54 13.37
N MET A 317 23.72 9.65 13.81
CA MET A 317 24.31 10.99 13.78
C MET A 317 24.79 11.49 15.16
N SER A 318 24.13 11.08 16.24
CA SER A 318 24.51 11.45 17.59
C SER A 318 25.03 10.23 18.33
N ARG A 319 26.25 10.32 18.87
CA ARG A 319 26.73 9.34 19.85
C ARG A 319 25.70 9.31 20.98
N TRP A 320 25.04 8.17 21.18
CA TRP A 320 24.05 7.93 22.24
C TRP A 320 22.64 8.54 22.04
N GLY A 321 22.21 8.82 20.81
CA GLY A 321 20.80 9.17 20.52
C GLY A 321 19.97 7.96 20.05
N TYR A 322 18.66 7.99 20.30
CA TYR A 322 17.68 7.06 19.71
C TYR A 322 16.66 7.82 18.87
N ILE A 323 16.16 7.15 17.85
CA ILE A 323 15.05 7.57 17.00
C ILE A 323 13.88 6.65 17.30
N PHE A 324 12.71 7.23 17.54
CA PHE A 324 11.46 6.56 17.79
C PHE A 324 10.51 6.86 16.64
N TYR A 325 9.96 5.82 16.03
CA TYR A 325 8.87 5.92 15.07
C TYR A 325 7.59 5.55 15.78
N ILE A 326 6.64 6.49 15.84
CA ILE A 326 5.38 6.31 16.58
C ILE A 326 4.23 6.55 15.63
N ASP A 327 3.31 5.59 15.56
CA ASP A 327 2.02 5.80 14.91
C ASP A 327 0.93 5.85 15.98
N PHE A 328 0.02 6.82 15.87
CA PHE A 328 -1.07 6.98 16.83
C PHE A 328 -2.39 7.39 16.14
N GLU A 329 -3.51 7.11 16.80
CA GLU A 329 -4.84 7.45 16.30
C GLU A 329 -5.13 8.94 16.50
N GLY A 330 -5.53 9.61 15.43
CA GLY A 330 -5.82 11.03 15.41
C GLY A 330 -5.07 11.76 14.30
N HIS A 331 -5.46 13.01 14.07
CA HIS A 331 -4.88 13.89 13.07
C HIS A 331 -4.03 14.96 13.74
N ALA A 332 -2.84 15.26 13.22
CA ALA A 332 -1.90 16.21 13.85
C ALA A 332 -2.50 17.60 14.14
N ASP A 333 -3.48 18.03 13.33
CA ASP A 333 -4.14 19.34 13.43
C ASP A 333 -5.42 19.35 14.30
N GLU A 334 -5.85 18.21 14.86
CA GLU A 334 -7.12 18.11 15.60
C GLU A 334 -6.98 17.60 17.04
N GLY A 335 -7.91 18.06 17.89
CA GLY A 335 -8.21 17.45 19.18
C GLY A 335 -7.01 17.28 20.12
N SER A 336 -6.93 16.10 20.73
CA SER A 336 -5.87 15.72 21.68
C SER A 336 -4.50 15.52 21.01
N SER A 337 -4.47 15.25 19.70
CA SER A 337 -3.24 15.01 18.95
C SER A 337 -2.32 16.24 18.91
N VAL A 338 -2.89 17.44 18.72
CA VAL A 338 -2.15 18.72 18.79
C VAL A 338 -1.47 18.87 20.16
N ALA A 339 -2.17 18.51 21.23
CA ALA A 339 -1.65 18.62 22.60
C ALA A 339 -0.54 17.61 22.89
N VAL A 340 -0.66 16.38 22.35
CA VAL A 340 0.39 15.36 22.41
C VAL A 340 1.65 15.83 21.70
N ILE A 341 1.55 16.30 20.46
CA ILE A 341 2.71 16.76 19.67
C ILE A 341 3.42 17.92 20.38
N LYS A 342 2.68 18.92 20.86
CA LYS A 342 3.25 20.05 21.62
C LYS A 342 3.94 19.63 22.91
N ASP A 343 3.44 18.59 23.60
CA ASP A 343 4.09 18.07 24.81
C ASP A 343 5.34 17.24 24.47
N LEU A 344 5.37 16.55 23.32
CA LEU A 344 6.54 15.84 22.81
C LEU A 344 7.66 16.79 22.37
N GLU A 345 7.33 17.89 21.68
CA GLU A 345 8.28 18.91 21.23
C GLU A 345 9.08 19.54 22.38
N LYS A 346 8.51 19.60 23.59
CA LYS A 346 9.19 20.11 24.79
C LYS A 346 10.19 19.12 25.39
N ARG A 347 10.08 17.84 25.05
CA ARG A 347 10.78 16.72 25.72
C ARG A 347 11.80 16.04 24.82
N ALA A 348 11.50 15.98 23.53
CA ALA A 348 12.37 15.38 22.52
C ALA A 348 13.39 16.40 22.00
N SER A 349 14.50 15.90 21.44
CA SER A 349 15.46 16.73 20.71
C SER A 349 14.90 17.19 19.36
N GLU A 350 14.07 16.36 18.74
CA GLU A 350 13.42 16.62 17.46
C GLU A 350 12.10 15.84 17.40
N VAL A 351 11.04 16.48 16.89
CA VAL A 351 9.78 15.83 16.54
C VAL A 351 9.46 16.20 15.10
N LYS A 352 9.41 15.19 14.24
CA LYS A 352 9.06 15.34 12.83
C LYS A 352 7.74 14.61 12.57
N VAL A 353 6.72 15.35 12.20
CA VAL A 353 5.46 14.77 11.72
C VAL A 353 5.69 14.23 10.31
N LEU A 354 5.64 12.90 10.16
CA LEU A 354 5.81 12.22 8.88
C LEU A 354 4.52 12.29 8.05
N GLY A 355 3.36 12.50 8.67
CA GLY A 355 2.09 12.70 7.98
C GLY A 355 0.92 12.30 8.87
N SER A 356 -0.24 12.90 8.58
CA SER A 356 -1.54 12.46 9.09
C SER A 356 -2.35 11.96 7.91
N TYR A 357 -2.97 10.80 8.02
CA TYR A 357 -3.64 10.16 6.89
C TYR A 357 -4.81 9.28 7.34
N PRO A 358 -5.82 9.07 6.48
CA PRO A 358 -6.97 8.25 6.84
C PRO A 358 -6.55 6.82 7.13
N ILE A 359 -7.11 6.25 8.20
CA ILE A 359 -7.02 4.80 8.46
C ILE A 359 -7.69 4.07 7.28
N ALA A 360 -7.02 3.02 6.77
CA ALA A 360 -7.49 2.24 5.65
C ALA A 360 -8.96 1.79 5.85
N VAL A 361 -9.81 2.06 4.86
CA VAL A 361 -11.25 1.72 4.91
C VAL A 361 -11.53 0.32 4.37
N LEU A 362 -10.66 -0.22 3.51
CA LEU A 362 -10.76 -1.53 2.85
C LEU A 362 -9.39 -2.21 2.66
#